data_AF-A0AA95LFC0-F1
#
_entry.id   AF-A0AA95LFC0-F1
#
_cell.length_a   1.000
_cell.length_b   1.000
_cell.length_c   1.000
_cell.angle_alpha   90.00
_cell.angle_beta   90.00
_cell.angle_gamma   90.00
#
_symmetry.space_group_name_H-M   'P 1'
#
loop_
_entity.id
_entity.type
_entity.pdbx_description
1 polymer ?
#
loop_
_entity_poly.entity_id
_entity_poly.type
_entity_poly.pdbx_seq_one_letter_code
_entity_poly.pdbx_strand_id
1 'polypeptide(L)'
;MELLRRKKKLKAGARLCLVVVSIALTLSGCLYPGEEKRASVNYRESVKRIQSAVDDYQQEEGVLPILNADETTPRYEKFRIDLGKLNNKGYLDDIPATAFEQGGSAYFLILNEESDPVVKVMDLVTVQKVNDVQRQINRYKSAHDGSLPVLDELYPGLYTIDHKKAGTSSISLTSVYSGQVLDFIMDKAGTVYVDYVFDIIAAIEKNGGEHDGDKDLRLNLEQASYYVPVKSLPYIWINNQPVPQSPS
;
A
#
# COMPACT_ATOMS: atom_id res chain seq x y z
N MET A 1 -18.62 10.26 -73.30
CA MET A 1 -18.47 9.12 -72.36
C MET A 1 -17.58 9.44 -71.13
N GLU A 2 -16.74 10.49 -71.15
CA GLU A 2 -15.84 10.83 -70.02
C GLU A 2 -16.51 11.51 -68.81
N LEU A 3 -17.55 12.33 -69.03
CA LEU A 3 -18.25 13.07 -67.96
C LEU A 3 -18.93 12.16 -66.91
N LEU A 4 -19.42 10.99 -67.34
CA LEU A 4 -20.02 9.98 -66.44
C LEU A 4 -18.97 9.26 -65.59
N ARG A 5 -17.75 9.05 -66.09
CA ARG A 5 -16.64 8.45 -65.32
C ARG A 5 -16.12 9.38 -64.24
N ARG A 6 -16.04 10.71 -64.49
CA ARG A 6 -15.63 11.71 -63.48
C ARG A 6 -16.62 11.80 -62.31
N LYS A 7 -17.94 11.83 -62.57
CA LYS A 7 -18.96 11.86 -61.50
C LYS A 7 -18.96 10.59 -60.65
N LYS A 8 -18.69 9.42 -61.24
CA LYS A 8 -18.55 8.14 -60.50
C LYS A 8 -17.30 8.13 -59.61
N LYS A 9 -16.16 8.64 -60.09
CA LYS A 9 -14.92 8.76 -59.32
C LYS A 9 -15.03 9.76 -58.15
N LEU A 10 -15.70 10.91 -58.34
CA LEU A 10 -15.97 11.86 -57.25
C LEU A 10 -16.89 11.25 -56.17
N LYS A 11 -17.95 10.54 -56.56
CA LYS A 11 -18.86 9.87 -55.61
C LYS A 11 -18.18 8.72 -54.88
N ALA A 12 -17.26 7.99 -55.52
CA ALA A 12 -16.47 6.93 -54.90
C ALA A 12 -15.43 7.49 -53.92
N GLY A 13 -14.73 8.59 -54.27
CA GLY A 13 -13.80 9.28 -53.38
C GLY A 13 -14.48 9.91 -52.17
N ALA A 14 -15.65 10.52 -52.36
CA ALA A 14 -16.44 11.08 -51.26
C ALA A 14 -16.97 10.01 -50.30
N ARG A 15 -17.37 8.82 -50.82
CA ARG A 15 -17.78 7.68 -49.99
C ARG A 15 -16.60 7.06 -49.23
N LEU A 16 -15.41 7.00 -49.83
CA LEU A 16 -14.20 6.48 -49.18
C LEU A 16 -13.72 7.42 -48.06
N CYS A 17 -13.73 8.74 -48.28
CA CYS A 17 -13.40 9.71 -47.23
C CYS A 17 -14.41 9.68 -46.07
N LEU A 18 -15.71 9.49 -46.35
CA LEU A 18 -16.72 9.39 -45.29
C LEU A 18 -16.50 8.16 -44.40
N VAL A 19 -16.11 7.02 -45.00
CA VAL A 19 -15.82 5.78 -44.25
C VAL A 19 -14.53 5.92 -43.42
N VAL A 20 -13.48 6.54 -43.96
CA VAL A 20 -12.23 6.77 -43.23
C VAL A 20 -12.40 7.74 -42.06
N VAL A 21 -13.21 8.80 -42.23
CA VAL A 21 -13.56 9.74 -41.15
C VAL A 21 -14.43 9.06 -40.09
N SER A 22 -15.33 8.15 -40.49
CA SER A 22 -16.17 7.39 -39.55
C SER A 22 -15.35 6.41 -38.70
N ILE A 23 -14.31 5.78 -39.28
CA ILE A 23 -13.40 4.88 -38.55
C ILE A 23 -12.47 5.69 -37.63
N ALA A 24 -12.01 6.88 -38.02
CA ALA A 24 -11.18 7.72 -37.16
C ALA A 24 -11.93 8.21 -35.90
N LEU A 25 -13.25 8.40 -35.98
CA LEU A 25 -14.07 8.79 -34.82
C LEU A 25 -14.30 7.64 -33.83
N THR A 26 -14.30 6.38 -34.28
CA THR A 26 -14.49 5.21 -33.40
C THR A 26 -13.20 4.76 -32.71
N LEU A 27 -12.02 5.22 -33.13
CA LEU A 27 -10.74 4.94 -32.46
C LEU A 27 -10.38 5.90 -31.32
N SER A 28 -11.27 6.85 -30.96
CA SER A 28 -11.10 7.73 -29.80
C SER A 28 -11.38 7.03 -28.45
N GLY A 29 -11.59 5.71 -28.45
CA GLY A 29 -11.87 4.90 -27.27
C GLY A 29 -10.63 4.28 -26.64
N CYS A 30 -9.65 5.08 -26.26
CA CYS A 30 -8.79 4.74 -25.12
C CYS A 30 -9.27 5.60 -23.95
N LEU A 31 -10.45 5.26 -23.42
CA LEU A 31 -10.89 5.73 -22.13
C LEU A 31 -9.89 5.14 -21.12
N TYR A 32 -8.87 5.91 -20.77
CA TYR A 32 -8.07 5.66 -19.57
C TYR A 32 -9.10 5.57 -18.44
N PRO A 33 -9.21 4.45 -17.71
CA PRO A 33 -10.07 4.37 -16.56
C PRO A 33 -9.53 5.37 -15.55
N GLY A 34 -10.06 6.58 -15.59
CA GLY A 34 -9.83 7.60 -14.59
C GLY A 34 -10.37 7.03 -13.30
N GLU A 35 -9.44 6.71 -12.39
CA GLU A 35 -9.69 6.33 -11.01
C GLU A 35 -10.93 5.46 -10.85
N GLU A 36 -10.84 4.21 -11.30
CA GLU A 36 -11.74 3.19 -10.77
C GLU A 36 -11.67 3.30 -9.25
N LYS A 37 -12.83 3.57 -8.63
CA LYS A 37 -13.05 3.23 -7.22
C LYS A 37 -12.61 1.79 -7.09
N ARG A 38 -11.36 1.56 -6.65
CA ARG A 38 -10.82 0.23 -6.44
C ARG A 38 -11.85 -0.45 -5.56
N ALA A 39 -12.52 -1.48 -6.11
CA ALA A 39 -13.35 -2.35 -5.30
C ALA A 39 -12.47 -2.74 -4.11
N SER A 40 -12.90 -2.42 -2.89
CA SER A 40 -12.09 -2.69 -1.70
C SER A 40 -11.79 -4.17 -1.69
N VAL A 41 -10.53 -4.54 -1.92
CA VAL A 41 -10.11 -5.95 -1.94
C VAL A 41 -10.45 -6.50 -0.56
N ASN A 42 -11.36 -7.48 -0.51
CA ASN A 42 -11.80 -8.07 0.74
C ASN A 42 -10.87 -9.22 1.11
N TYR A 43 -9.93 -8.93 2.01
CA TYR A 43 -8.96 -9.93 2.47
C TYR A 43 -9.49 -10.86 3.56
N ARG A 44 -10.72 -10.66 4.07
CA ARG A 44 -11.26 -11.46 5.19
C ARG A 44 -11.19 -12.96 4.89
N GLU A 45 -11.62 -13.35 3.70
CA GLU A 45 -11.65 -14.77 3.32
C GLU A 45 -10.24 -15.33 3.15
N SER A 46 -9.35 -14.57 2.50
CA SER A 46 -7.95 -14.94 2.35
C SER A 46 -7.27 -15.11 3.71
N VAL A 47 -7.46 -14.17 4.64
CA VAL A 47 -6.89 -14.26 5.98
C VAL A 47 -7.41 -15.48 6.73
N LYS A 48 -8.72 -15.73 6.72
CA LYS A 48 -9.29 -16.91 7.39
C LYS A 48 -8.73 -18.22 6.84
N ARG A 49 -8.67 -18.34 5.51
CA ARG A 49 -8.14 -19.53 4.85
C ARG A 49 -6.66 -19.74 5.18
N ILE A 50 -5.86 -18.68 5.09
CA ILE A 50 -4.43 -18.74 5.40
C ILE A 50 -4.21 -19.02 6.87
N GLN A 51 -4.99 -18.43 7.79
CA GLN A 51 -4.92 -18.72 9.22
C GLN A 51 -5.13 -20.21 9.49
N SER A 52 -6.21 -20.80 8.97
CA SER A 52 -6.45 -22.24 9.13
C SER A 52 -5.27 -23.08 8.63
N ALA A 53 -4.73 -22.76 7.46
CA ALA A 53 -3.57 -23.46 6.90
C ALA A 53 -2.30 -23.29 7.75
N VAL A 54 -2.08 -22.13 8.34
CA VAL A 54 -0.97 -21.86 9.28
C VAL A 54 -1.15 -22.66 10.56
N ASP A 55 -2.36 -22.68 11.11
CA ASP A 55 -2.68 -23.41 12.34
C ASP A 55 -2.45 -24.92 12.16
N ASP A 56 -2.99 -25.50 11.07
CA ASP A 56 -2.81 -26.91 10.73
C ASP A 56 -1.32 -27.25 10.51
N TYR A 57 -0.59 -26.38 9.79
CA TYR A 57 0.85 -26.54 9.57
C TYR A 57 1.63 -26.52 10.89
N GLN A 58 1.35 -25.55 11.76
CA GLN A 58 2.03 -25.43 13.05
C GLN A 58 1.73 -26.63 13.96
N GLN A 59 0.49 -27.11 13.95
CA GLN A 59 0.08 -28.26 14.75
C GLN A 59 0.80 -29.56 14.32
N GLU A 60 0.98 -29.76 13.01
CA GLU A 60 1.59 -30.99 12.48
C GLU A 60 3.11 -30.93 12.42
N GLU A 61 3.69 -29.79 12.04
CA GLU A 61 5.13 -29.64 11.80
C GLU A 61 5.88 -29.03 13.00
N GLY A 62 5.15 -28.47 13.96
CA GLY A 62 5.71 -27.86 15.17
C GLY A 62 6.45 -26.54 14.96
N VAL A 63 6.37 -25.95 13.76
CA VAL A 63 7.02 -24.68 13.39
C VAL A 63 6.11 -23.82 12.53
N LEU A 64 6.36 -22.51 12.47
CA LEU A 64 5.59 -21.59 11.62
C LEU A 64 6.07 -21.60 10.16
N PRO A 65 5.16 -21.46 9.18
CA PRO A 65 5.48 -21.44 7.76
C PRO A 65 5.94 -20.04 7.31
N ILE A 66 6.98 -19.49 7.94
CA ILE A 66 7.49 -18.13 7.66
C ILE A 66 8.74 -18.16 6.76
N LEU A 67 8.95 -17.05 6.04
CA LEU A 67 10.18 -16.73 5.34
C LEU A 67 11.21 -16.15 6.33
N ASN A 68 12.49 -16.39 6.05
CA ASN A 68 13.58 -15.79 6.83
C ASN A 68 13.59 -14.27 6.66
N ALA A 69 13.83 -13.54 7.75
CA ALA A 69 13.95 -12.09 7.76
C ALA A 69 15.09 -11.66 8.69
N ASP A 70 15.74 -10.55 8.35
CA ASP A 70 16.82 -9.99 9.17
C ASP A 70 16.29 -9.44 10.49
N GLU A 71 17.14 -9.42 11.53
CA GLU A 71 16.79 -8.89 12.84
C GLU A 71 16.26 -7.45 12.78
N THR A 72 16.87 -6.64 11.90
CA THR A 72 16.54 -5.22 11.68
C THR A 72 15.30 -5.00 10.82
N THR A 73 14.65 -6.07 10.32
CA THR A 73 13.45 -5.95 9.50
C THR A 73 12.31 -5.40 10.37
N PRO A 74 11.59 -4.33 9.94
CA PRO A 74 10.50 -3.76 10.73
C PRO A 74 9.42 -4.79 11.09
N ARG A 75 8.82 -4.67 12.28
CA ARG A 75 7.78 -5.58 12.80
C ARG A 75 6.70 -5.92 11.75
N TYR A 76 6.17 -4.91 11.06
CA TYR A 76 5.12 -5.08 10.05
C TYR A 76 5.63 -5.42 8.64
N GLU A 77 6.87 -5.88 8.51
CA GLU A 77 7.46 -6.38 7.27
C GLU A 77 8.16 -7.73 7.47
N LYS A 78 8.38 -8.15 8.73
CA LYS A 78 9.31 -9.22 9.12
C LYS A 78 8.81 -10.62 8.78
N PHE A 79 7.77 -11.10 9.46
CA PHE A 79 7.38 -12.51 9.40
C PHE A 79 6.38 -12.79 8.28
N ARG A 80 6.85 -12.70 7.03
CA ARG A 80 6.06 -13.07 5.85
C ARG A 80 5.77 -14.56 5.81
N ILE A 81 4.54 -14.93 5.49
CA ILE A 81 4.12 -16.31 5.33
C ILE A 81 4.61 -16.86 3.99
N ASP A 82 5.20 -18.05 4.02
CA ASP A 82 5.57 -18.82 2.84
C ASP A 82 4.35 -19.59 2.30
N LEU A 83 3.52 -18.89 1.53
CA LEU A 83 2.31 -19.47 0.92
C LEU A 83 2.63 -20.60 -0.07
N GLY A 84 3.81 -20.56 -0.69
CA GLY A 84 4.29 -21.62 -1.56
C GLY A 84 4.55 -22.91 -0.78
N LYS A 85 5.16 -22.81 0.41
CA LYS A 85 5.38 -23.95 1.30
C LYS A 85 4.06 -24.56 1.78
N LEU A 86 3.10 -23.73 2.18
CA LEU A 86 1.76 -24.20 2.57
C LEU A 86 1.06 -24.93 1.42
N ASN A 87 1.10 -24.37 0.21
CA ASN A 87 0.50 -24.98 -0.97
C ASN A 87 1.17 -26.30 -1.37
N ASN A 88 2.50 -26.33 -1.45
CA ASN A 88 3.26 -27.51 -1.84
C ASN A 88 3.09 -28.70 -0.88
N LYS A 89 2.87 -28.42 0.41
CA LYS A 89 2.62 -29.44 1.44
C LYS A 89 1.14 -29.82 1.60
N GLY A 90 0.23 -29.16 0.86
CA GLY A 90 -1.19 -29.51 0.85
C GLY A 90 -2.02 -28.91 1.98
N TYR A 91 -1.47 -27.99 2.78
CA TYR A 91 -2.25 -27.23 3.79
C TYR A 91 -3.14 -26.15 3.17
N LEU A 92 -2.87 -25.79 1.91
CA LEU A 92 -3.61 -24.78 1.17
C LEU A 92 -3.82 -25.26 -0.27
N ASP A 93 -5.07 -25.48 -0.71
CA ASP A 93 -5.31 -26.02 -2.06
C ASP A 93 -4.82 -25.09 -3.17
N ASP A 94 -5.04 -23.79 -3.01
CA ASP A 94 -4.58 -22.74 -3.92
C ASP A 94 -4.22 -21.46 -3.16
N ILE A 95 -3.19 -20.78 -3.65
CA ILE A 95 -2.79 -19.48 -3.11
C ILE A 95 -3.85 -18.44 -3.49
N PRO A 96 -4.38 -17.64 -2.55
CA PRO A 96 -5.39 -16.63 -2.86
C PRO A 96 -4.93 -15.63 -3.91
N ALA A 97 -5.81 -15.25 -4.85
CA ALA A 97 -5.54 -14.24 -5.88
C ALA A 97 -5.20 -12.84 -5.33
N THR A 98 -5.53 -12.59 -4.06
CA THR A 98 -5.20 -11.36 -3.34
C THR A 98 -3.73 -11.30 -2.90
N ALA A 99 -3.04 -12.46 -2.88
CA ALA A 99 -1.63 -12.57 -2.57
C ALA A 99 -0.76 -12.11 -3.75
N PHE A 100 0.37 -11.47 -3.45
CA PHE A 100 1.34 -11.01 -4.45
C PHE A 100 1.84 -12.12 -5.36
N GLU A 101 2.01 -13.34 -4.82
CA GLU A 101 2.44 -14.53 -5.55
C GLU A 101 1.48 -14.88 -6.72
N GLN A 102 0.24 -14.40 -6.66
CA GLN A 102 -0.79 -14.55 -7.69
C GLN A 102 -1.11 -13.24 -8.42
N GLY A 103 -0.25 -12.22 -8.30
CA GLY A 103 -0.45 -10.90 -8.91
C GLY A 103 -1.35 -9.96 -8.09
N GLY A 104 -1.71 -10.35 -6.88
CA GLY A 104 -2.41 -9.49 -5.93
C GLY A 104 -1.53 -8.39 -5.33
N SER A 105 -2.12 -7.59 -4.43
CA SER A 105 -1.48 -6.39 -3.86
C SER A 105 -1.14 -6.52 -2.38
N ALA A 106 -1.03 -7.74 -1.85
CA ALA A 106 -0.69 -7.95 -0.46
C ALA A 106 0.34 -9.06 -0.26
N TYR A 107 1.15 -8.89 0.78
CA TYR A 107 1.75 -10.03 1.47
C TYR A 107 0.95 -10.35 2.72
N PHE A 108 0.99 -11.60 3.13
CA PHE A 108 0.42 -12.05 4.40
C PHE A 108 1.56 -12.26 5.40
N LEU A 109 1.34 -11.79 6.62
CA LEU A 109 2.30 -11.84 7.72
C LEU A 109 1.72 -12.64 8.89
N ILE A 110 2.59 -13.16 9.73
CA ILE A 110 2.25 -13.60 11.08
C ILE A 110 2.69 -12.53 12.07
N LEU A 111 1.81 -12.14 12.99
CA LEU A 111 2.15 -11.40 14.20
C LEU A 111 2.02 -12.32 15.42
N ASN A 112 2.64 -11.94 16.54
CA ASN A 112 2.60 -12.70 17.80
C ASN A 112 3.11 -14.14 17.64
N GLU A 113 4.18 -14.28 16.86
CA GLU A 113 4.77 -15.54 16.41
C GLU A 113 5.20 -16.47 17.55
N GLU A 114 5.49 -15.93 18.73
CA GLU A 114 5.92 -16.70 19.91
C GLU A 114 4.77 -17.13 20.82
N SER A 115 3.56 -16.58 20.65
CA SER A 115 2.45 -16.79 21.59
C SER A 115 1.16 -17.25 20.92
N ASP A 116 0.48 -16.34 20.23
CA ASP A 116 -0.80 -16.59 19.54
C ASP A 116 -0.69 -16.08 18.10
N PRO A 117 -0.13 -16.88 17.16
CA PRO A 117 0.17 -16.45 15.81
C PRO A 117 -1.09 -16.00 15.04
N VAL A 118 -1.14 -14.72 14.65
CA VAL A 118 -2.27 -14.15 13.89
C VAL A 118 -1.83 -13.71 12.51
N VAL A 119 -2.58 -14.17 11.49
CA VAL A 119 -2.40 -13.77 10.10
C VAL A 119 -2.93 -12.35 9.87
N LYS A 120 -2.07 -11.50 9.30
CA LYS A 120 -2.39 -10.13 8.91
C LYS A 120 -1.98 -9.82 7.48
N VAL A 121 -2.48 -8.71 6.97
CA VAL A 121 -2.31 -8.25 5.59
C VAL A 121 -1.37 -7.06 5.58
N MET A 122 -0.28 -7.16 4.83
CA MET A 122 0.60 -6.05 4.52
C MET A 122 0.24 -5.49 3.13
N ASP A 123 -0.25 -4.25 3.10
CA ASP A 123 -0.63 -3.58 1.85
C ASP A 123 0.60 -3.13 1.05
N LEU A 124 0.78 -3.73 -0.13
CA LEU A 124 1.91 -3.43 -1.00
C LEU A 124 1.74 -2.11 -1.74
N VAL A 125 0.52 -1.58 -1.87
CA VAL A 125 0.31 -0.25 -2.45
C VAL A 125 0.96 0.80 -1.54
N THR A 126 0.75 0.73 -0.24
CA THR A 126 1.41 1.59 0.76
C THR A 126 2.93 1.49 0.66
N VAL A 127 3.47 0.27 0.65
CA VAL A 127 4.92 0.05 0.53
C VAL A 127 5.49 0.69 -0.74
N GLN A 128 4.82 0.51 -1.88
CA GLN A 128 5.25 1.09 -3.16
C GLN A 128 5.23 2.62 -3.11
N LYS A 129 4.15 3.23 -2.60
CA LYS A 129 4.03 4.69 -2.50
C LYS A 129 5.10 5.30 -1.61
N VAL A 130 5.37 4.71 -0.44
CA VAL A 130 6.46 5.16 0.44
C VAL A 130 7.80 5.04 -0.25
N ASN A 131 8.07 3.91 -0.93
CA ASN A 131 9.30 3.73 -1.69
C ASN A 131 9.45 4.74 -2.83
N ASP A 132 8.36 5.14 -3.47
CA ASP A 132 8.36 6.16 -4.53
C ASP A 132 8.75 7.52 -3.96
N VAL A 133 8.16 7.93 -2.83
CA VAL A 133 8.54 9.15 -2.12
C VAL A 133 10.00 9.08 -1.67
N GLN A 134 10.42 7.99 -1.03
CA GLN A 134 11.79 7.76 -0.58
C GLN A 134 12.80 7.93 -1.72
N ARG A 135 12.51 7.38 -2.91
CA ARG A 135 13.40 7.56 -4.08
C ARG A 135 13.53 9.03 -4.47
N GLN A 136 12.44 9.81 -4.42
CA GLN A 136 12.52 11.24 -4.70
C GLN A 136 13.30 12.01 -3.64
N ILE A 137 13.12 11.68 -2.36
CA ILE A 137 13.93 12.24 -1.27
C ILE A 137 15.42 11.97 -1.50
N ASN A 138 15.78 10.71 -1.81
CA ASN A 138 17.17 10.34 -2.06
C ASN A 138 17.77 11.08 -3.26
N ARG A 139 16.97 11.28 -4.33
CA ARG A 139 17.39 12.07 -5.50
C ARG A 139 17.60 13.53 -5.14
N TYR A 140 16.67 14.13 -4.38
CA TYR A 140 16.82 15.51 -3.90
C TYR A 140 18.07 15.66 -3.05
N LYS A 141 18.23 14.79 -2.04
CA LYS A 141 19.37 14.76 -1.13
C LYS A 141 20.71 14.68 -1.86
N SER A 142 20.79 13.81 -2.86
CA SER A 142 22.00 13.64 -3.69
C SER A 142 22.30 14.87 -4.55
N ALA A 143 21.28 15.63 -4.96
CA ALA A 143 21.43 16.82 -5.80
C ALA A 143 21.66 18.12 -5.00
N HIS A 144 21.52 18.08 -3.67
CA HIS A 144 21.58 19.26 -2.80
C HIS A 144 22.56 19.04 -1.62
N ASP A 145 23.70 18.41 -1.90
CA ASP A 145 24.81 18.24 -0.93
C ASP A 145 24.38 17.61 0.41
N GLY A 146 23.45 16.66 0.36
CA GLY A 146 22.94 15.98 1.55
C GLY A 146 21.77 16.69 2.25
N SER A 147 21.36 17.87 1.78
CA SER A 147 20.20 18.61 2.31
C SER A 147 18.89 17.88 2.03
N LEU A 148 17.97 17.88 3.00
CA LEU A 148 16.66 17.26 2.86
C LEU A 148 15.58 18.28 2.44
N PRO A 149 14.55 17.88 1.68
CA PRO A 149 13.46 18.77 1.27
C PRO A 149 12.45 18.89 2.42
N VAL A 150 12.82 19.64 3.46
CA VAL A 150 12.02 19.83 4.67
C VAL A 150 11.16 21.10 4.55
N LEU A 151 9.93 21.03 5.05
CA LEU A 151 9.08 22.19 5.30
C LEU A 151 9.22 22.65 6.76
N ASP A 152 8.64 21.89 7.70
CA ASP A 152 8.63 22.19 9.13
C ASP A 152 8.84 20.90 9.95
N GLU A 153 9.24 21.04 11.22
CA GLU A 153 9.23 19.95 12.19
C GLU A 153 7.79 19.72 12.68
N LEU A 154 7.25 18.53 12.41
CA LEU A 154 5.87 18.18 12.75
C LEU A 154 5.79 17.50 14.12
N TYR A 155 6.77 16.63 14.41
CA TYR A 155 6.95 15.97 15.69
C TYR A 155 8.44 15.99 16.06
N PRO A 156 8.82 15.77 17.34
CA PRO A 156 10.23 15.75 17.72
C PRO A 156 11.08 14.80 16.84
N GLY A 157 11.97 15.38 16.04
CA GLY A 157 12.84 14.64 15.11
C GLY A 157 12.16 14.08 13.86
N LEU A 158 10.95 14.52 13.54
CA LEU A 158 10.19 14.13 12.35
C LEU A 158 9.62 15.36 11.64
N TYR A 159 9.78 15.38 10.32
CA TYR A 159 9.58 16.57 9.51
C TYR A 159 8.53 16.34 8.44
N THR A 160 7.77 17.40 8.14
CA THR A 160 6.94 17.47 6.94
C THR A 160 7.83 17.60 5.71
N ILE A 161 7.52 16.81 4.68
CA ILE A 161 8.22 16.85 3.40
C ILE A 161 7.71 18.04 2.57
N ASP A 162 8.62 18.87 2.06
CA ASP A 162 8.29 19.84 1.02
C ASP A 162 8.07 19.11 -0.31
N HIS A 163 6.84 18.65 -0.55
CA HIS A 163 6.50 17.84 -1.72
C HIS A 163 6.77 18.54 -3.06
N LYS A 164 6.73 19.88 -3.08
CA LYS A 164 7.04 20.65 -4.29
C LYS A 164 8.53 20.59 -4.59
N LYS A 165 9.38 20.81 -3.59
CA LYS A 165 10.85 20.67 -3.75
C LYS A 165 11.26 19.23 -4.03
N ALA A 166 10.65 18.27 -3.34
CA ALA A 166 10.93 16.85 -3.50
C ALA A 166 10.44 16.28 -4.84
N GLY A 167 9.48 16.93 -5.51
CA GLY A 167 8.89 16.41 -6.74
C GLY A 167 7.92 15.23 -6.48
N THR A 168 7.24 15.24 -5.33
CA THR A 168 6.36 14.15 -4.88
C THR A 168 4.88 14.56 -4.85
N SER A 169 4.53 15.78 -5.30
CA SER A 169 3.15 16.30 -5.21
C SER A 169 2.08 15.47 -5.92
N SER A 170 2.45 14.60 -6.85
CA SER A 170 1.52 13.68 -7.54
C SER A 170 1.35 12.33 -6.83
N ILE A 171 2.13 12.07 -5.78
CA ILE A 171 2.07 10.82 -5.04
C ILE A 171 1.09 11.00 -3.88
N SER A 172 -0.08 10.38 -4.01
CA SER A 172 -1.08 10.28 -2.95
C SER A 172 -1.20 8.85 -2.45
N LEU A 173 -1.50 8.69 -1.17
CA LEU A 173 -1.76 7.44 -0.50
C LEU A 173 -3.09 7.53 0.24
N THR A 174 -3.99 6.58 -0.03
CA THR A 174 -5.26 6.43 0.69
C THR A 174 -5.12 5.36 1.76
N SER A 175 -5.55 5.67 2.97
CA SER A 175 -5.55 4.75 4.11
C SER A 175 -6.41 3.52 3.86
N VAL A 176 -5.87 2.35 4.19
CA VAL A 176 -6.61 1.08 4.25
C VAL A 176 -7.56 0.99 5.46
N TYR A 177 -7.45 1.90 6.43
CA TYR A 177 -8.27 1.95 7.64
C TYR A 177 -9.43 2.93 7.50
N SER A 178 -9.13 4.20 7.21
CA SER A 178 -10.14 5.27 7.17
C SER A 178 -10.60 5.65 5.77
N GLY A 179 -9.87 5.25 4.72
CA GLY A 179 -10.10 5.73 3.36
C GLY A 179 -9.73 7.21 3.15
N GLN A 180 -9.15 7.88 4.14
CA GLN A 180 -8.64 9.25 4.00
C GLN A 180 -7.26 9.25 3.33
N VAL A 181 -6.85 10.40 2.80
CA VAL A 181 -5.48 10.58 2.32
C VAL A 181 -4.54 10.64 3.52
N LEU A 182 -3.43 9.89 3.46
CA LEU A 182 -2.39 9.87 4.49
C LEU A 182 -1.21 10.76 4.08
N ASP A 183 -0.64 11.42 5.07
CA ASP A 183 0.58 12.20 4.90
C ASP A 183 1.83 11.32 5.00
N PHE A 184 2.92 11.80 4.41
CA PHE A 184 4.25 11.24 4.56
C PHE A 184 5.09 12.13 5.48
N ILE A 185 5.77 11.50 6.43
CA ILE A 185 6.72 12.17 7.33
C ILE A 185 8.12 11.60 7.11
N MET A 186 9.13 12.35 7.52
CA MET A 186 10.53 12.01 7.28
C MET A 186 11.40 12.25 8.51
N ASP A 187 12.35 11.37 8.79
CA ASP A 187 13.34 11.56 9.86
C ASP A 187 14.53 12.45 9.45
N LYS A 188 15.47 12.67 10.37
CA LYS A 188 16.70 13.45 10.13
C LYS A 188 17.65 12.80 9.10
N ALA A 189 17.55 11.50 8.86
CA ALA A 189 18.35 10.79 7.87
C ALA A 189 17.75 10.89 6.46
N GLY A 190 16.48 11.23 6.35
CA GLY A 190 15.70 11.27 5.12
C GLY A 190 14.87 10.01 4.88
N THR A 191 14.68 9.17 5.90
CA THR A 191 13.83 7.98 5.81
C THR A 191 12.36 8.39 5.89
N VAL A 192 11.54 7.88 4.97
CA VAL A 192 10.13 8.23 4.81
C VAL A 192 9.24 7.19 5.49
N TYR A 193 8.23 7.69 6.21
CA TYR A 193 7.20 6.92 6.88
C TYR A 193 5.81 7.46 6.53
N VAL A 194 4.78 6.66 6.77
CA VAL A 194 3.38 7.08 6.68
C VAL A 194 2.93 7.57 8.04
N ASP A 195 2.25 8.72 8.07
CA ASP A 195 1.64 9.21 9.29
C ASP A 195 0.22 8.66 9.49
N TYR A 196 0.08 7.76 10.45
CA TYR A 196 -1.17 7.11 10.82
C TYR A 196 -1.91 7.78 11.98
N VAL A 197 -1.53 8.99 12.46
CA VAL A 197 -2.19 9.64 13.62
C VAL A 197 -3.71 9.65 13.50
N PHE A 198 -4.25 10.07 12.35
CA PHE A 198 -5.70 10.14 12.14
C PHE A 198 -6.38 8.77 12.27
N ASP A 199 -5.79 7.73 11.67
CA ASP A 199 -6.32 6.37 11.75
C ASP A 199 -6.28 5.84 13.18
N ILE A 200 -5.21 6.13 13.91
CA ILE A 200 -5.04 5.72 15.31
C ILE A 200 -6.10 6.39 16.18
N ILE A 201 -6.33 7.70 16.03
CA ILE A 201 -7.38 8.43 16.77
C ILE A 201 -8.75 7.80 16.49
N ALA A 202 -9.08 7.58 15.21
CA ALA A 202 -10.36 6.98 14.84
C ALA A 202 -10.55 5.56 15.42
N ALA A 203 -9.49 4.75 15.45
CA ALA A 203 -9.54 3.42 16.05
C ALA A 203 -9.72 3.48 17.57
N ILE A 204 -9.01 4.39 18.23
CA ILE A 204 -9.11 4.66 19.67
C ILE A 204 -10.53 5.09 20.05
N GLU A 205 -11.09 6.09 19.37
CA GLU A 205 -12.44 6.59 19.64
C GLU A 205 -13.51 5.52 19.47
N LYS A 206 -13.34 4.64 18.45
CA LYS A 206 -14.27 3.56 18.18
C LYS A 206 -14.20 2.43 19.22
N ASN A 207 -13.01 2.08 19.69
CA ASN A 207 -12.82 0.97 20.63
C ASN A 207 -13.19 1.37 22.06
N GLY A 208 -13.02 2.66 22.41
CA GLY A 208 -13.18 3.15 23.77
C GLY A 208 -12.14 2.58 24.74
N GLY A 209 -12.02 3.18 25.93
CA GLY A 209 -11.12 2.72 27.00
C GLY A 209 -9.96 3.68 27.29
N GLU A 210 -9.27 3.41 28.41
CA GLU A 210 -8.10 4.19 28.83
C GLU A 210 -6.88 3.87 27.95
N HIS A 211 -6.12 4.90 27.61
CA HIS A 211 -4.87 4.76 26.85
C HIS A 211 -3.73 4.60 27.83
N ASP A 212 -3.08 3.45 27.76
CA ASP A 212 -1.79 3.26 28.40
C ASP A 212 -0.75 4.08 27.62
N GLY A 213 -0.27 5.17 28.23
CA GLY A 213 0.59 6.15 27.57
C GLY A 213 1.90 5.58 27.05
N ASP A 214 2.34 4.44 27.59
CA ASP A 214 3.62 3.81 27.28
C ASP A 214 3.50 2.68 26.24
N LYS A 215 2.28 2.35 25.78
CA LYS A 215 2.07 1.29 24.78
C LYS A 215 2.07 1.83 23.36
N ASP A 216 2.59 1.02 22.44
CA ASP A 216 2.54 1.32 21.01
C ASP A 216 1.09 1.39 20.51
N LEU A 217 0.65 2.60 20.15
CA LEU A 217 -0.73 2.85 19.76
C LEU A 217 -1.11 2.22 18.42
N ARG A 218 -0.14 1.74 17.62
CA ARG A 218 -0.41 0.98 16.39
C ARG A 218 -1.17 -0.32 16.64
N LEU A 219 -1.08 -0.86 17.86
CA LEU A 219 -1.86 -2.03 18.28
C LEU A 219 -3.37 -1.80 18.12
N ASN A 220 -3.86 -0.56 18.22
CA ASN A 220 -5.27 -0.24 17.99
C ASN A 220 -5.68 -0.50 16.53
N LEU A 221 -4.79 -0.22 15.57
CA LEU A 221 -5.02 -0.50 14.15
C LEU A 221 -4.96 -2.00 13.87
N GLU A 222 -4.00 -2.69 14.48
CA GLU A 222 -3.89 -4.15 14.39
C GLU A 222 -5.16 -4.85 14.90
N GLN A 223 -5.73 -4.39 16.00
CA GLN A 223 -6.94 -4.99 16.58
C GLN A 223 -8.19 -4.67 15.78
N ALA A 224 -8.28 -3.46 15.22
CA ALA A 224 -9.46 -3.00 14.50
C ALA A 224 -9.58 -3.59 13.06
N SER A 225 -8.53 -4.25 12.56
CA SER A 225 -8.40 -4.58 11.14
C SER A 225 -7.59 -5.85 10.85
N TYR A 226 -7.71 -6.37 9.64
CA TYR A 226 -6.80 -7.40 9.12
C TYR A 226 -5.47 -6.81 8.64
N TYR A 227 -5.38 -5.50 8.43
CA TYR A 227 -4.16 -4.86 7.95
C TYR A 227 -3.16 -4.59 9.08
N VAL A 228 -1.88 -4.52 8.71
CA VAL A 228 -0.81 -3.95 9.55
C VAL A 228 -0.47 -2.52 9.10
N PRO A 229 -0.08 -1.61 10.00
CA PRO A 229 0.34 -0.26 9.63
C PRO A 229 1.79 -0.28 9.13
N VAL A 230 2.00 -0.83 7.93
CA VAL A 230 3.31 -0.95 7.29
C VAL A 230 3.93 0.43 7.04
N LYS A 231 5.27 0.53 7.04
CA LYS A 231 6.01 1.80 6.89
C LYS A 231 5.64 2.87 7.93
N SER A 232 5.29 2.43 9.14
CA SER A 232 5.01 3.32 10.28
C SER A 232 6.11 3.28 11.33
N LEU A 233 6.20 4.36 12.11
CA LEU A 233 6.93 4.44 13.36
C LEU A 233 6.06 4.00 14.54
N PRO A 234 6.61 3.58 15.68
CA PRO A 234 5.84 3.41 16.93
C PRO A 234 5.18 4.71 17.35
N TYR A 235 4.02 4.65 18.00
CA TYR A 235 3.31 5.82 18.51
C TYR A 235 3.06 5.68 20.01
N ILE A 236 3.20 6.78 20.76
CA ILE A 236 2.80 6.86 22.17
C ILE A 236 1.87 8.04 22.40
N TRP A 237 1.13 8.02 23.51
CA TRP A 237 0.15 9.05 23.83
C TRP A 237 0.81 10.19 24.60
N ILE A 238 0.91 11.38 23.99
CA ILE A 238 1.52 12.56 24.62
C ILE A 238 0.60 13.75 24.42
N ASN A 239 0.35 14.53 25.48
CA ASN A 239 -0.44 15.77 25.40
C ASN A 239 -1.77 15.59 24.64
N ASN A 240 -2.48 14.50 24.94
CA ASN A 240 -3.80 14.19 24.42
C ASN A 240 -3.86 13.88 22.91
N GLN A 241 -2.76 13.43 22.32
CA GLN A 241 -2.70 12.97 20.92
C GLN A 241 -1.65 11.85 20.74
N PRO A 242 -1.81 10.98 19.72
CA PRO A 242 -0.75 10.06 19.30
C PRO A 242 0.45 10.83 18.73
N VAL A 243 1.66 10.51 19.20
CA VAL A 243 2.91 11.09 18.69
C VAL A 243 3.83 9.98 18.17
N PRO A 244 4.22 10.00 16.87
CA PRO A 244 5.17 9.03 16.34
C PRO A 244 6.56 9.24 16.95
N GLN A 245 7.23 8.13 17.25
CA GLN A 245 8.54 8.11 17.87
C GLN A 245 9.61 7.97 16.78
N SER A 246 10.41 9.02 16.61
CA SER A 246 11.54 9.02 15.67
C SER A 246 12.54 7.89 16.03
N PRO A 247 13.14 7.21 15.04
CA PRO A 247 14.21 6.24 15.31
C PRO A 247 15.35 6.91 16.08
N SER A 248 15.92 6.17 17.04
CA SER A 248 17.06 6.62 17.86
C SER A 248 18.35 6.76 17.05
#